data_AF-A0A925BGQ5-F1
#
_entry.id   AF-A0A925BGQ5-F1
#
_cell.length_a   1.000
_cell.length_b   1.000
_cell.length_c   1.000
_cell.angle_alpha   90.00
_cell.angle_beta   90.00
_cell.angle_gamma   90.00
#
_symmetry.space_group_name_H-M   'P 1'
#
loop_
_entity.id
_entity.type
_entity.pdbx_description
1 polymer ?
#
loop_
_entity_poly.entity_id
_entity_poly.type
_entity_poly.pdbx_seq_one_letter_code
_entity_poly.pdbx_strand_id
1 'polypeptide(L)'
;MASASGTAHNHWIWLDEIGKNHEVRMFETGDTLIWAAWIDADDGPVFENGIKQQCADFLENGAPNNLSLPEEVDYELHALIAVCHPAHKGREGRKRGGMLSLF
;
A
#
# COMPACT_ATOMS: atom_id res chain seq x y z
N MET A 1 0.27 24.61 8.09
CA MET A 1 1.64 24.06 8.26
C MET A 1 1.58 23.03 9.36
N ALA A 2 1.44 21.75 9.00
CA ALA A 2 1.55 20.65 9.95
C ALA A 2 2.98 20.11 9.87
N SER A 3 3.58 19.86 11.04
CA SER A 3 4.97 19.45 11.22
C SER A 3 5.01 17.96 11.53
N ALA A 4 5.73 17.17 10.73
CA ALA A 4 5.96 15.75 10.99
C ALA A 4 7.20 15.59 11.91
N SER A 5 7.01 14.94 13.06
CA SER A 5 8.08 14.53 13.98
C SER A 5 8.39 13.06 13.76
N GLY A 6 9.68 12.70 13.63
CA GLY A 6 10.12 11.46 13.02
C GLY A 6 10.05 10.20 13.89
N THR A 7 9.51 9.14 13.28
CA THR A 7 9.82 7.71 13.45
C THR A 7 9.20 6.99 12.24
N ALA A 8 9.98 6.18 11.51
CA ALA A 8 9.62 5.36 10.33
C ALA A 8 8.19 5.54 9.78
N HIS A 9 8.05 6.30 8.69
CA HIS A 9 6.79 6.56 7.97
C HIS A 9 6.27 5.30 7.30
N ASN A 10 5.63 4.40 8.06
CA ASN A 10 5.00 3.18 7.56
C ASN A 10 3.50 3.15 7.87
N HIS A 11 2.94 4.29 8.25
CA HIS A 11 1.55 4.44 8.66
C HIS A 11 1.05 5.81 8.23
N TRP A 12 -0.06 5.82 7.51
CA TRP A 12 -0.70 7.02 6.99
C TRP A 12 -2.17 7.01 7.33
N ILE A 13 -2.69 8.18 7.71
CA ILE A 13 -4.11 8.41 7.97
C ILE A 13 -4.53 9.65 7.18
N TRP A 14 -5.67 9.59 6.52
CA TRP A 14 -6.27 10.73 5.83
C TRP A 14 -7.79 10.70 5.93
N LEU A 15 -8.40 11.85 5.70
CA LEU A 15 -9.85 12.03 5.64
C LEU A 15 -10.26 12.16 4.17
N ASP A 16 -11.30 11.44 3.75
CA ASP A 16 -11.89 11.64 2.43
C ASP A 16 -12.88 12.81 2.38
N GLU A 17 -13.40 13.10 1.18
CA GLU A 17 -14.31 14.22 0.95
C GLU A 17 -15.66 14.10 1.69
N ILE A 18 -16.04 12.89 2.12
CA ILE A 18 -17.29 12.63 2.83
C ILE A 18 -17.08 12.55 4.35
N GLY A 19 -15.87 12.83 4.85
CA GLY A 19 -15.56 12.86 6.27
C GLY A 19 -15.28 11.48 6.88
N LYS A 20 -14.91 10.50 6.05
CA LYS A 20 -14.51 9.17 6.51
C LYS A 20 -12.99 9.09 6.62
N ASN A 21 -12.52 8.55 7.74
CA ASN A 21 -11.11 8.33 7.99
C ASN A 21 -10.64 7.05 7.30
N HIS A 22 -9.47 7.10 6.71
CA HIS A 22 -8.78 5.98 6.09
C HIS A 22 -7.39 5.86 6.68
N GLU A 23 -6.93 4.63 6.85
CA GLU A 23 -5.60 4.28 7.31
C GLU A 23 -4.98 3.24 6.37
N VAL A 24 -3.69 3.38 6.12
CA VAL A 24 -2.85 2.30 5.61
C VAL A 24 -1.60 2.17 6.45
N ARG A 25 -1.25 0.92 6.76
CA ARG A 25 -0.04 0.58 7.52
C ARG A 25 0.75 -0.51 6.82
N MET A 26 2.04 -0.29 6.68
CA MET A 26 3.03 -1.27 6.22
C MET A 26 3.86 -1.74 7.41
N PHE A 27 4.08 -3.04 7.56
CA PHE A 27 4.98 -3.55 8.61
C PHE A 27 6.40 -3.67 8.06
N GLU A 28 7.41 -3.23 8.83
CA GLU A 28 8.82 -3.19 8.41
C GLU A 28 9.38 -4.56 7.96
N THR A 29 8.81 -5.64 8.48
CA THR A 29 9.21 -7.02 8.17
C THR A 29 8.29 -7.70 7.16
N GLY A 30 7.33 -6.99 6.57
CA GLY A 30 6.22 -7.60 5.81
C GLY A 30 6.08 -7.08 4.38
N ASP A 31 5.72 -8.00 3.48
CA ASP A 31 5.20 -7.75 2.12
C ASP A 31 3.72 -7.33 2.13
N THR A 32 3.26 -6.69 3.21
CA THR A 32 1.83 -6.52 3.46
C THR A 32 1.49 -5.11 3.89
N LEU A 33 0.45 -4.59 3.25
CA LEU A 33 -0.30 -3.40 3.63
C LEU A 33 -1.58 -3.82 4.35
N ILE A 34 -1.88 -3.15 5.46
CA ILE A 34 -3.16 -3.26 6.16
C ILE A 34 -3.90 -1.95 5.97
N TRP A 35 -5.11 -2.05 5.42
CA TRP A 35 -6.01 -0.94 5.16
C TRP A 35 -7.15 -0.98 6.18
N ALA A 36 -7.50 0.17 6.73
CA ALA A 36 -8.66 0.32 7.61
C ALA A 36 -9.39 1.63 7.27
N ALA A 37 -10.68 1.68 7.59
CA ALA A 37 -11.45 2.90 7.47
C ALA A 37 -12.49 2.97 8.59
N TRP A 38 -12.83 4.18 9.03
CA TRP A 38 -13.84 4.41 10.05
C TRP A 38 -14.50 5.78 9.90
N ILE A 39 -15.69 5.92 10.47
CA ILE A 39 -16.34 7.22 10.70
C ILE A 39 -16.37 7.51 12.18
N ASP A 40 -16.20 8.78 12.55
CA ASP A 40 -16.40 9.22 13.93
C ASP A 40 -17.90 9.44 14.17
N ALA A 41 -18.51 8.60 15.00
CA ALA A 41 -19.90 8.74 15.44
C ALA A 41 -19.97 9.20 16.90
N ASP A 42 -21.14 9.67 17.34
CA ASP A 42 -21.36 10.20 18.70
C ASP A 42 -20.99 9.18 19.80
N ASP A 43 -21.21 7.89 19.53
CA ASP A 43 -20.90 6.78 20.45
C ASP A 43 -19.48 6.20 20.27
N GLY A 44 -18.66 6.82 19.42
CA GLY A 44 -17.29 6.39 19.11
C GLY A 44 -17.08 5.99 17.64
N PRO A 45 -15.85 5.57 17.29
CA PRO A 45 -15.51 5.23 15.90
C PRO A 45 -16.19 3.93 15.46
N VAL A 46 -16.80 3.96 14.28
CA VAL A 46 -17.39 2.79 13.62
C VAL A 46 -16.46 2.34 12.51
N PHE A 47 -15.83 1.18 12.70
CA PHE A 47 -14.85 0.62 11.78
C PHE A 47 -15.49 -0.22 10.68
N GLU A 48 -14.92 -0.12 9.48
CA GLU A 48 -15.18 -1.07 8.40
C GLU A 48 -14.26 -2.30 8.50
N ASN A 49 -14.57 -3.32 7.70
CA ASN A 49 -13.71 -4.49 7.59
C ASN A 49 -12.35 -4.08 7.00
N GLY A 50 -11.30 -4.29 7.79
CA GLY A 50 -9.94 -4.06 7.33
C GLY A 50 -9.54 -5.00 6.20
N ILE A 51 -8.67 -4.53 5.31
CA ILE A 51 -8.19 -5.29 4.15
C ILE A 51 -6.70 -5.53 4.30
N LYS A 52 -6.29 -6.78 4.12
CA LYS A 52 -4.89 -7.16 3.97
C LYS A 52 -4.56 -7.25 2.49
N GLN A 53 -3.57 -6.51 2.03
CA GLN A 53 -3.11 -6.52 0.63
C GLN A 53 -1.61 -6.80 0.58
N GLN A 54 -1.13 -7.57 -0.41
CA GLN A 54 0.31 -7.69 -0.62
C GLN A 54 0.87 -6.43 -1.29
N CYS A 55 2.11 -6.06 -0.98
CA CYS A 55 2.78 -4.93 -1.64
C CYS A 55 2.84 -5.13 -3.16
N ALA A 56 3.07 -6.35 -3.64
CA ALA A 56 3.04 -6.66 -5.07
C ALA A 56 1.68 -6.37 -5.71
N ASP A 57 0.58 -6.74 -5.04
CA ASP A 57 -0.77 -6.50 -5.54
C ASP A 57 -1.10 -5.01 -5.57
N PHE A 58 -0.59 -4.24 -4.60
CA PHE A 58 -0.70 -2.79 -4.58
C PHE A 58 0.07 -2.14 -5.75
N LEU A 59 1.30 -2.59 -6.01
CA LEU A 59 2.09 -2.06 -7.12
C LEU A 59 1.46 -2.36 -8.50
N GLU A 60 0.73 -3.48 -8.63
CA GLU A 60 0.08 -3.88 -9.89
C GLU A 60 -1.31 -3.26 -10.05
N ASN A 61 -2.11 -3.20 -8.97
CA ASN A 61 -3.55 -2.89 -9.03
C ASN A 61 -3.94 -1.62 -8.25
N GLY A 62 -3.02 -1.00 -7.54
CA GLY A 62 -3.29 0.15 -6.67
C GLY A 62 -4.00 -0.22 -5.37
N ALA A 63 -4.58 0.78 -4.71
CA ALA A 63 -5.30 0.61 -3.45
C ALA A 63 -6.58 -0.25 -3.62
N PRO A 64 -6.99 -1.01 -2.58
CA PRO A 64 -8.14 -1.89 -2.66
C PRO A 64 -9.44 -1.11 -2.85
N ASN A 65 -10.47 -1.75 -3.40
CA ASN A 65 -11.82 -1.20 -3.58
C ASN A 65 -11.87 0.15 -4.33
N ASN A 66 -10.88 0.45 -5.19
CA ASN A 66 -10.74 1.74 -5.85
C ASN A 66 -10.65 2.93 -4.88
N LEU A 67 -10.07 2.71 -3.69
CA LEU A 67 -9.82 3.76 -2.72
C LEU A 67 -8.92 4.85 -3.34
N SER A 68 -9.37 6.10 -3.27
CA SER A 68 -8.58 7.24 -3.73
C SER A 68 -7.57 7.64 -2.65
N LEU A 69 -6.29 7.57 -2.99
CA LEU A 69 -5.17 7.97 -2.14
C LEU A 69 -4.85 9.45 -2.36
N PRO A 70 -4.53 10.21 -1.29
CA PRO A 70 -3.81 11.46 -1.43
C PRO A 70 -2.47 11.22 -2.14
N GLU A 71 -2.09 12.13 -3.05
CA GLU A 71 -0.86 12.03 -3.85
C GLU A 71 0.39 11.81 -2.99
N GLU A 72 0.47 12.48 -1.84
CA GLU A 72 1.58 12.33 -0.89
C GLU A 72 1.65 10.91 -0.29
N VAL A 73 0.49 10.33 0.07
CA VAL A 73 0.41 8.97 0.63
C VAL A 73 0.79 7.94 -0.42
N ASP A 74 0.31 8.10 -1.66
CA ASP A 74 0.65 7.22 -2.77
C ASP A 74 2.16 7.24 -3.05
N TYR A 75 2.74 8.44 -3.15
CA TYR A 75 4.17 8.63 -3.37
C TYR A 75 5.01 7.99 -2.25
N GLU A 76 4.67 8.23 -0.98
CA GLU A 76 5.41 7.69 0.16
C GLU A 76 5.29 6.16 0.27
N LEU A 77 4.12 5.59 0.00
CA LEU A 77 3.92 4.15 -0.06
C LEU A 77 4.78 3.51 -1.15
N HIS A 78 4.76 4.06 -2.37
CA HIS A 78 5.59 3.57 -3.46
C HIS A 78 7.09 3.67 -3.14
N ALA A 79 7.53 4.77 -2.53
CA ALA A 79 8.91 4.96 -2.12
C ALA A 79 9.32 3.94 -1.04
N LEU A 80 8.48 3.73 -0.03
CA LEU A 80 8.77 2.77 1.05
C LEU A 80 8.83 1.34 0.53
N ILE A 81 7.85 0.93 -0.29
CA ILE A 81 7.83 -0.42 -0.89
C ILE A 81 9.08 -0.64 -1.74
N ALA A 82 9.52 0.36 -2.53
CA ALA A 82 10.73 0.23 -3.33
C ALA A 82 12.01 0.04 -2.50
N VAL A 83 12.08 0.61 -1.29
CA VAL A 83 13.21 0.47 -0.36
C VAL A 83 13.17 -0.86 0.37
N CYS A 84 12.01 -1.24 0.90
CA CYS A 84 11.85 -2.46 1.69
C CYS A 84 11.80 -3.74 0.84
N HIS A 85 11.36 -3.63 -0.42
CA HIS A 85 11.16 -4.77 -1.33
C HIS A 85 11.91 -4.64 -2.65
N PRO A 86 13.27 -4.64 -2.63
CA PRO A 86 14.10 -4.48 -3.83
C PRO A 86 13.97 -5.66 -4.81
N ALA A 87 13.33 -6.77 -4.41
CA ALA A 87 13.14 -7.98 -5.24
C ALA A 87 12.26 -7.74 -6.49
N HIS A 88 11.53 -6.62 -6.57
CA HIS A 88 10.81 -6.24 -7.80
C HIS A 88 11.74 -5.70 -8.92
N LYS A 89 13.02 -5.43 -8.66
CA LYS A 89 14.02 -5.06 -9.69
C LYS A 89 14.57 -6.23 -10.53
N GLY A 90 14.02 -7.45 -10.43
CA GLY A 90 14.65 -8.65 -10.98
C GLY A 90 13.79 -9.65 -11.74
N ARG A 91 12.55 -9.31 -12.12
CA ARG A 91 11.69 -10.23 -12.92
C ARG A 91 11.64 -9.98 -14.42
N GLU A 92 12.46 -9.08 -14.95
CA GLU A 92 12.79 -9.04 -16.37
C GLU A 92 14.16 -9.69 -16.61
N GLY A 93 14.19 -10.99 -16.88
CA GLY A 93 15.49 -11.64 -17.12
C GLY A 93 15.57 -13.16 -17.05
N ARG A 94 14.48 -13.93 -17.09
CA ARG A 94 14.57 -15.34 -17.45
C ARG A 94 14.08 -15.53 -18.88
N LYS A 95 14.94 -15.13 -19.83
CA LYS A 95 14.91 -15.71 -21.19
C LYS A 95 14.91 -17.23 -21.00
N ARG A 96 13.78 -17.87 -21.28
CA ARG A 96 13.71 -19.31 -21.52
C ARG A 96 14.56 -19.57 -22.78
N GLY A 97 15.83 -19.84 -22.55
CA GLY A 97 16.72 -20.37 -23.58
C GLY A 97 16.43 -21.85 -23.81
N GLY A 98 16.36 -22.23 -25.08
CA GLY A 98 16.38 -23.60 -25.60
C GLY A 98 15.03 -24.31 -25.52
N MET A 99 14.51 -24.98 -26.55
CA MET A 99 15.19 -25.60 -27.68
C MET A 99 14.13 -25.89 -28.76
N LEU A 100 14.45 -25.55 -30.01
CA LEU A 100 13.78 -26.10 -31.19
C LEU A 100 13.90 -27.62 -31.16
N SER A 101 12.77 -28.34 -31.25
CA SER A 101 12.76 -29.69 -31.80
C SER A 101 11.87 -29.69 -33.05
N LEU A 102 12.51 -29.70 -34.21
CA LEU A 102 11.91 -30.28 -35.41
C LEU A 102 11.79 -31.79 -35.18
N PHE A 103 10.57 -32.31 -35.27
CA PHE A 103 10.25 -33.59 -35.89
C PHE A 103 8.87 -33.45 -36.55
#